data_AF-A0A6V7HZV6-F1
#
_entry.id   AF-A0A6V7HZV6-F1
#
_cell.length_a   1.000
_cell.length_b   1.000
_cell.length_c   1.000
_cell.angle_alpha   90.00
_cell.angle_beta   90.00
_cell.angle_gamma   90.00
#
_symmetry.space_group_name_H-M   'P 1'
#
loop_
_entity.id
_entity.type
_entity.pdbx_description
1 polymer ?
#
loop_
_entity_poly.entity_id
_entity_poly.type
_entity_poly.pdbx_seq_one_letter_code
_entity_poly.pdbx_strand_id
1 'polypeptide(L)'
;VVKVIDLSHLVSSASRLQNLSVDYSPDGKVFLYISDASTRGIIVYDVIANHGFRVSLPKAVSLGCNTRDVLYTALVRKSCGTPVLYFTYLGSSRVFSIKACNLRKGCASGSVVDVGPKPGKIVFLGTDNGNNIFFRKK
;
A
#
# COMPACT_ATOMS: atom_id res chain seq x y z
N VAL A 1 21.47 -13.14 9.14
CA VAL A 1 20.24 -12.75 8.39
C VAL A 1 19.19 -13.84 8.61
N VAL A 2 17.95 -13.48 8.97
CA VAL A 2 16.90 -14.47 9.36
C VAL A 2 15.99 -14.85 8.18
N LYS A 3 15.73 -13.92 7.25
CA LYS A 3 15.01 -14.17 5.99
C LYS A 3 15.42 -13.13 4.96
N VAL A 4 15.61 -13.55 3.71
CA VAL A 4 15.81 -12.68 2.54
C VAL A 4 14.62 -12.90 1.61
N ILE A 5 14.07 -11.80 1.09
CA ILE A 5 12.99 -11.84 0.10
C ILE A 5 13.52 -11.18 -1.17
N ASP A 6 13.57 -11.96 -2.24
CA ASP A 6 13.96 -11.47 -3.55
C ASP A 6 12.73 -10.98 -4.31
N LEU A 7 12.76 -9.70 -4.70
CA LEU A 7 11.69 -9.04 -5.46
C LEU A 7 12.06 -8.84 -6.93
N SER A 8 13.21 -9.33 -7.38
CA SER A 8 13.75 -9.08 -8.73
C SER A 8 12.76 -9.44 -9.85
N HIS A 9 11.93 -10.46 -9.64
CA HIS A 9 10.88 -10.88 -10.59
C HIS A 9 9.60 -10.04 -10.54
N LEU A 10 9.46 -9.16 -9.55
CA LEU A 10 8.26 -8.33 -9.30
C LEU A 10 8.51 -6.84 -9.55
N VAL A 11 9.75 -6.46 -9.81
CA VAL A 11 10.19 -5.09 -10.08
C VAL A 11 10.75 -4.95 -11.49
N SER A 12 10.86 -3.71 -11.94
CA SER A 12 11.60 -3.37 -13.16
C SER A 12 12.55 -2.22 -12.89
N SER A 13 13.35 -1.84 -13.89
CA SER A 13 14.19 -0.64 -13.83
C SER A 13 13.41 0.65 -13.57
N ALA A 14 12.10 0.66 -13.84
CA ALA A 14 11.22 1.79 -13.53
C ALA A 14 10.71 1.78 -12.08
N SER A 15 10.79 0.65 -11.37
CA SER A 15 10.24 0.50 -10.02
C SER A 15 10.90 1.45 -9.02
N ARG A 16 10.09 2.01 -8.12
CA ARG A 16 10.54 2.86 -7.02
C ARG A 16 9.84 2.43 -5.74
N LEU A 17 10.48 1.49 -5.04
CA LEU A 17 9.99 0.96 -3.78
C LEU A 17 10.24 1.97 -2.66
N GLN A 18 9.21 2.30 -1.88
CA GLN A 18 9.29 3.41 -0.92
C GLN A 18 8.74 3.09 0.47
N ASN A 19 7.66 2.32 0.55
CA ASN A 19 7.05 1.92 1.81
C ASN A 19 6.88 0.41 1.85
N LEU A 20 7.04 -0.14 3.05
CA LEU A 20 6.79 -1.53 3.39
C LEU A 20 5.85 -1.57 4.58
N SER A 21 4.82 -2.40 4.51
CA SER A 21 3.98 -2.76 5.66
C SER A 21 3.96 -4.28 5.81
N VAL A 22 4.00 -4.74 7.06
CA VAL A 22 3.93 -6.16 7.42
C VAL A 22 2.58 -6.42 8.07
N ASP A 23 1.92 -7.49 7.66
CA ASP A 23 0.65 -7.91 8.23
C ASP A 23 0.66 -9.41 8.52
N TYR A 24 -0.10 -9.79 9.54
CA TYR A 24 -0.40 -11.17 9.86
C TYR A 24 -1.88 -11.40 9.57
N SER A 25 -2.17 -12.35 8.70
CA SER A 25 -3.54 -12.79 8.48
C SER A 25 -4.08 -13.53 9.71
N PRO A 26 -5.40 -13.70 9.84
CA PRO A 26 -5.98 -14.41 10.99
C PRO A 26 -5.48 -15.85 11.16
N ASP A 27 -5.07 -16.51 10.07
CA ASP A 27 -4.43 -17.84 10.05
C ASP A 27 -2.90 -17.79 10.30
N GLY A 28 -2.36 -16.63 10.68
CA GLY A 28 -0.95 -16.47 11.06
C GLY A 28 0.03 -16.31 9.90
N LYS A 29 -0.42 -16.31 8.64
CA LYS A 29 0.48 -16.07 7.50
C LYS A 29 0.96 -14.63 7.48
N VAL A 30 2.23 -14.47 7.13
CA VAL A 30 2.90 -13.17 7.07
C VAL A 30 2.82 -12.64 5.64
N PHE A 31 2.23 -11.46 5.49
CA PHE A 31 2.12 -10.75 4.23
C PHE A 31 2.92 -9.45 4.26
N LEU A 32 3.60 -9.15 3.16
CA LEU A 32 4.20 -7.85 2.91
C LEU A 32 3.37 -7.07 1.89
N TYR A 33 3.22 -5.78 2.14
CA TYR A 33 2.67 -4.80 1.21
C TYR A 33 3.75 -3.77 0.92
N ILE A 34 4.25 -3.74 -0.31
CA ILE A 34 5.35 -2.86 -0.71
C ILE A 34 4.83 -1.91 -1.78
N SER A 35 4.96 -0.60 -1.55
CA SER A 35 4.55 0.39 -2.54
C SER A 35 5.56 0.48 -3.67
N ASP A 36 5.09 0.52 -4.92
CA ASP A 36 5.89 0.82 -6.10
C ASP A 36 5.31 2.04 -6.83
N ALA A 37 5.86 3.22 -6.50
CA ALA A 37 5.25 4.50 -6.85
C ALA A 37 5.30 4.80 -8.34
N SER A 38 6.44 4.58 -8.98
CA SER A 38 6.62 4.90 -10.41
C SER A 38 5.72 4.06 -11.31
N THR A 39 5.39 2.85 -10.86
CA THR A 39 4.67 1.88 -11.68
C THR A 39 3.20 1.74 -11.25
N ARG A 40 2.73 2.58 -10.32
CA ARG A 40 1.35 2.59 -9.80
C ARG A 40 0.92 1.22 -9.30
N GLY A 41 1.80 0.61 -8.50
CA GLY A 41 1.63 -0.76 -8.01
C GLY A 41 1.78 -0.88 -6.50
N ILE A 42 1.19 -1.95 -5.97
CA ILE A 42 1.50 -2.49 -4.65
C ILE A 42 1.92 -3.94 -4.87
N ILE A 43 3.13 -4.29 -4.46
CA ILE A 43 3.57 -5.67 -4.44
C ILE A 43 3.02 -6.31 -3.18
N VAL A 44 2.37 -7.46 -3.35
CA VAL A 44 1.86 -8.30 -2.26
C VAL A 44 2.71 -9.54 -2.22
N TYR A 45 3.29 -9.86 -1.06
CA TYR A 45 4.19 -11.01 -0.91
C TYR A 45 3.76 -11.88 0.27
N ASP A 46 3.48 -13.14 0.02
CA ASP A 46 3.28 -14.16 1.05
C ASP A 46 4.65 -14.74 1.42
N VAL A 47 5.12 -14.42 2.63
CA VAL A 47 6.47 -14.78 3.09
C VAL A 47 6.62 -16.29 3.28
N ILE A 48 5.54 -16.97 3.66
CA ILE A 48 5.54 -18.41 3.94
C ILE A 48 5.49 -19.18 2.62
N ALA A 49 4.62 -18.77 1.69
CA ALA A 49 4.54 -19.38 0.37
C ALA A 49 5.71 -19.00 -0.56
N ASN A 50 6.55 -18.04 -0.14
CA ASN A 50 7.66 -17.50 -0.94
C ASN A 50 7.20 -17.04 -2.33
N HIS A 51 6.01 -16.43 -2.37
CA HIS A 51 5.34 -16.06 -3.61
C HIS A 51 4.79 -14.66 -3.46
N GLY A 52 5.00 -13.84 -4.49
CA GLY A 52 4.44 -12.50 -4.57
C GLY A 52 3.92 -12.19 -5.95
N PHE A 53 3.10 -11.16 -6.01
CA PHE A 53 2.57 -10.64 -7.26
C PHE A 53 2.34 -9.13 -7.11
N ARG A 54 2.12 -8.48 -8.25
CA ARG A 54 1.89 -7.05 -8.28
C ARG A 54 0.42 -6.73 -8.50
N VAL A 55 -0.09 -5.85 -7.66
CA VAL A 55 -1.43 -5.28 -7.77
C VAL A 55 -1.33 -3.91 -8.44
N SER A 56 -1.89 -3.78 -9.64
CA SER A 56 -1.98 -2.51 -10.35
C SER A 56 -3.11 -1.65 -9.78
N LEU A 57 -2.79 -0.43 -9.37
CA LEU A 57 -3.80 0.50 -8.86
C LEU A 57 -4.50 1.25 -10.02
N PRO A 58 -5.78 1.64 -9.85
CA PRO A 58 -6.52 2.42 -10.84
C PRO A 58 -5.82 3.74 -11.19
N LYS A 59 -5.93 4.21 -12.45
CA LYS A 59 -5.34 5.50 -12.87
C LYS A 59 -5.79 6.69 -12.01
N ALA A 60 -7.00 6.61 -11.46
CA ALA A 60 -7.58 7.61 -10.55
C ALA A 60 -6.68 7.95 -9.35
N VAL A 61 -5.89 6.99 -8.86
CA VAL A 61 -5.07 7.19 -7.65
C VAL A 61 -3.92 8.18 -7.86
N SER A 62 -3.48 8.34 -9.11
CA SER A 62 -2.36 9.20 -9.50
C SER A 62 -2.79 10.42 -10.32
N LEU A 63 -4.09 10.75 -10.34
CA LEU A 63 -4.56 11.96 -11.04
C LEU A 63 -3.93 13.21 -10.42
N GLY A 64 -3.44 14.10 -11.29
CA GLY A 64 -2.76 15.33 -10.88
C GLY A 64 -1.34 15.14 -10.28
N CYS A 65 -0.82 13.91 -10.26
CA CYS A 65 0.50 13.61 -9.73
C CYS A 65 1.60 13.85 -10.77
N ASN A 66 2.80 14.19 -10.31
CA ASN A 66 3.99 14.27 -11.15
C ASN A 66 4.54 12.86 -11.47
N THR A 67 5.34 12.73 -12.52
CA THR A 67 5.93 11.44 -12.94
C THR A 67 6.88 10.80 -11.91
N ARG A 68 7.41 11.58 -10.95
CA ARG A 68 8.33 11.13 -9.88
C ARG A 68 7.76 11.28 -8.48
N ASP A 69 6.45 11.10 -8.34
CA ASP A 69 5.76 11.27 -7.06
C ASP A 69 6.09 10.14 -6.05
N VAL A 70 5.66 10.31 -4.80
CA VAL A 70 5.86 9.34 -3.70
C VAL A 70 4.52 8.69 -3.34
N LEU A 71 4.47 7.36 -3.31
CA LEU A 71 3.30 6.59 -2.89
C LEU A 71 3.45 6.18 -1.42
N TYR A 72 2.78 6.91 -0.53
CA TYR A 72 2.70 6.58 0.88
C TYR A 72 1.64 5.52 1.14
N THR A 73 1.95 4.58 2.02
CA THR A 73 1.03 3.54 2.48
C THR A 73 1.03 3.45 3.99
N ALA A 74 -0.12 3.14 4.59
CA ALA A 74 -0.27 2.91 6.02
C ALA A 74 -1.26 1.77 6.25
N LEU A 75 -0.83 0.71 6.94
CA LEU A 75 -1.68 -0.40 7.31
C LEU A 75 -2.34 -0.11 8.66
N VAL A 76 -3.67 -0.10 8.69
CA VAL A 76 -4.46 0.07 9.91
C VAL A 76 -5.34 -1.13 10.16
N ARG A 77 -5.76 -1.34 11.40
CA ARG A 77 -6.79 -2.31 11.79
C ARG A 77 -8.06 -1.57 12.16
N LYS A 78 -9.14 -1.85 11.44
CA LYS A 78 -10.47 -1.33 11.81
C LYS A 78 -10.90 -1.87 13.17
N SER A 79 -11.89 -1.24 13.79
CA SER A 79 -12.44 -1.68 15.09
C SER A 79 -12.92 -3.14 15.08
N CYS A 80 -13.37 -3.64 13.93
CA CYS A 80 -13.71 -5.04 13.70
C CYS A 80 -12.50 -5.96 13.40
N GLY A 81 -11.27 -5.50 13.64
CA GLY A 81 -10.02 -6.23 13.38
C GLY A 81 -9.60 -6.31 11.91
N THR A 82 -10.43 -5.86 10.96
CA THR A 82 -10.15 -5.94 9.53
C THR A 82 -8.93 -5.08 9.16
N PRO A 83 -7.86 -5.67 8.60
CA PRO A 83 -6.71 -4.91 8.11
C PRO A 83 -7.06 -4.19 6.80
N VAL A 84 -6.75 -2.91 6.75
CA VAL A 84 -7.00 -2.03 5.59
C VAL A 84 -5.73 -1.24 5.30
N LEU A 85 -5.27 -1.31 4.04
CA LEU A 85 -4.14 -0.52 3.59
C LEU A 85 -4.67 0.80 3.04
N TYR A 86 -4.33 1.90 3.71
CA TYR A 86 -4.54 3.25 3.23
C TYR A 86 -3.34 3.70 2.41
N PHE A 87 -3.59 4.47 1.36
CA PHE A 87 -2.51 4.96 0.52
C PHE A 87 -2.88 6.28 -0.19
N THR A 88 -1.86 7.06 -0.51
CA THR A 88 -1.99 8.30 -1.26
C THR A 88 -0.67 8.63 -1.94
N TYR A 89 -0.73 9.13 -3.17
CA TYR A 89 0.40 9.83 -3.75
C TYR A 89 0.53 11.20 -3.08
N LEU A 90 1.76 11.65 -2.81
CA LEU A 90 2.01 12.94 -2.18
C LEU A 90 1.35 14.10 -2.95
N GLY A 91 1.42 14.09 -4.29
CA GLY A 91 0.82 15.07 -5.18
C GLY A 91 -0.66 14.87 -5.49
N SER A 92 -1.25 13.70 -5.18
CA SER A 92 -2.70 13.49 -5.32
C SER A 92 -3.46 14.47 -4.42
N SER A 93 -4.73 14.74 -4.70
CA SER A 93 -5.61 15.47 -3.79
C SER A 93 -6.44 14.55 -2.89
N ARG A 94 -6.30 13.23 -3.02
CA ARG A 94 -7.19 12.24 -2.37
C ARG A 94 -6.44 11.14 -1.64
N VAL A 95 -7.12 10.52 -0.67
CA VAL A 95 -6.68 9.29 0.01
C VAL A 95 -7.53 8.12 -0.47
N PHE A 96 -6.89 6.97 -0.66
CA PHE A 96 -7.55 5.74 -1.06
C PHE A 96 -7.29 4.65 -0.03
N SER A 97 -8.09 3.60 -0.09
CA SER A 97 -7.89 2.42 0.74
C SER A 97 -8.27 1.15 0.00
N ILE A 98 -7.74 0.02 0.47
CA ILE A 98 -8.13 -1.31 0.01
C ILE A 98 -8.03 -2.28 1.18
N LYS A 99 -9.02 -3.17 1.31
CA LYS A 99 -8.97 -4.23 2.34
C LYS A 99 -7.82 -5.18 2.03
N ALA A 100 -7.05 -5.56 3.05
CA ALA A 100 -5.93 -6.49 2.90
C ALA A 100 -6.35 -7.83 2.29
N CYS A 101 -7.56 -8.32 2.59
CA CYS A 101 -8.10 -9.55 1.99
C CYS A 101 -8.27 -9.45 0.46
N ASN A 102 -8.56 -8.27 -0.08
CA ASN A 102 -8.67 -8.05 -1.52
C ASN A 102 -7.28 -7.95 -2.17
N LEU A 103 -6.34 -7.28 -1.50
CA LEU A 103 -4.93 -7.24 -1.92
C LEU A 103 -4.33 -8.64 -2.04
N ARG A 104 -4.51 -9.49 -1.00
CA ARG A 104 -4.00 -10.86 -0.97
C ARG A 104 -4.54 -11.76 -2.08
N LYS A 105 -5.69 -11.41 -2.65
CA LYS A 105 -6.31 -12.12 -3.79
C LYS A 105 -5.98 -11.50 -5.15
N GLY A 106 -5.23 -10.40 -5.19
CA GLY A 106 -4.98 -9.65 -6.43
C GLY A 106 -6.19 -8.87 -6.95
N CYS A 107 -7.27 -8.77 -6.16
CA CYS A 107 -8.51 -8.12 -6.57
C CYS A 107 -8.44 -6.60 -6.29
N ALA A 108 -7.76 -5.82 -7.12
CA ALA A 108 -7.80 -4.35 -7.02
C ALA A 108 -8.97 -3.71 -7.78
N SER A 109 -9.38 -4.29 -8.90
CA SER A 109 -10.49 -3.76 -9.70
C SER A 109 -11.78 -3.76 -8.87
N GLY A 110 -12.43 -2.59 -8.76
CA GLY A 110 -13.63 -2.40 -7.96
C GLY A 110 -13.45 -2.47 -6.42
N SER A 111 -12.23 -2.76 -5.94
CA SER A 111 -11.95 -2.94 -4.50
C SER A 111 -11.21 -1.77 -3.86
N VAL A 112 -10.64 -0.89 -4.67
CA VAL A 112 -10.05 0.37 -4.20
C VAL A 112 -11.17 1.36 -3.90
N VAL A 113 -11.19 1.85 -2.66
CA VAL A 113 -12.17 2.80 -2.16
C VAL A 113 -11.52 4.18 -2.08
N ASP A 114 -12.18 5.18 -2.65
CA ASP A 114 -11.84 6.58 -2.45
C ASP A 114 -12.33 7.03 -1.08
N VAL A 115 -11.39 7.36 -0.18
CA VAL A 115 -11.70 7.72 1.20
C VAL A 115 -12.14 9.18 1.28
N GLY A 116 -11.61 10.04 0.40
CA GLY A 116 -11.92 11.46 0.39
C GLY A 116 -10.74 12.38 0.12
N PRO A 117 -10.97 13.70 0.15
CA PRO A 117 -9.97 14.71 -0.12
C PRO A 117 -8.93 14.83 1.01
N LYS A 118 -7.73 15.27 0.65
CA LYS A 118 -6.67 15.64 1.59
C LYS A 118 -6.71 17.13 1.92
N PRO A 119 -6.31 17.53 3.14
CA PRO A 119 -6.17 18.95 3.51
C PRO A 119 -4.91 19.61 2.90
N GLY A 120 -4.44 19.14 1.74
CA GLY A 120 -3.18 19.51 1.09
C GLY A 120 -2.25 18.32 0.82
N LYS A 121 -0.96 18.61 0.59
CA LYS A 121 0.08 17.58 0.48
C LYS A 121 0.43 17.08 1.88
N ILE A 122 0.24 15.78 2.12
CA ILE A 122 0.51 15.16 3.41
C ILE A 122 1.51 14.01 3.26
N VAL A 123 2.27 13.76 4.32
CA VAL A 123 3.20 12.64 4.46
C VAL A 123 2.71 11.76 5.58
N PHE A 124 2.48 10.47 5.31
CA PHE A 124 2.15 9.50 6.35
C PHE A 124 3.38 9.27 7.22
N LEU A 125 3.19 9.37 8.54
CA LEU A 125 4.25 9.19 9.54
C LEU A 125 4.18 7.80 10.19
N GLY A 126 2.99 7.22 10.25
CA GLY A 126 2.77 5.92 10.86
C GLY A 126 1.32 5.75 11.30
N THR A 127 1.10 4.73 12.12
CA THR A 127 -0.19 4.38 12.71
C THR A 127 0.00 4.07 14.18
N ASP A 128 -1.10 4.02 14.92
CA ASP A 128 -1.12 3.54 16.31
C ASP A 128 -1.25 2.00 16.40
N ASN A 129 -1.06 1.27 15.29
CA ASN A 129 -1.43 -0.14 15.10
C ASN A 129 -2.93 -0.44 15.33
N GLY A 130 -3.74 0.60 15.54
CA GLY A 130 -5.20 0.56 15.62
C GLY A 130 -5.80 1.16 14.35
N ASN A 131 -6.75 2.07 14.51
CA ASN A 131 -7.54 2.64 13.43
C ASN A 131 -7.09 4.05 13.01
N ASN A 132 -6.00 4.59 13.57
CA ASN A 132 -5.55 5.96 13.32
C ASN A 132 -4.29 6.02 12.45
N ILE A 133 -4.23 7.05 11.60
CA ILE A 133 -3.06 7.37 10.76
C ILE A 133 -2.56 8.75 11.18
N PHE A 134 -1.28 8.84 11.51
CA PHE A 134 -0.62 10.11 11.78
C PHE A 134 0.01 10.63 10.50
N PHE A 135 -0.19 11.91 10.22
CA PHE A 135 0.41 12.58 9.08
C PHE A 135 0.88 13.98 9.44
N ARG A 136 1.84 14.49 8.68
CA ARG A 136 2.18 15.91 8.67
C ARG A 136 1.85 16.54 7.32
N LYS A 137 1.63 17.84 7.32
CA LYS A 137 1.62 18.64 6.08
C LYS A 137 3.06 18.74 5.55
N LYS A 138 3.20 18.75 4.23
CA LYS A 138 4.48 18.98 3.54
C LYS A 138 4.77 20.46 3.41
#